data_AF-A0A838G950-F1
#
_entry.id   AF-A0A838G950-F1
#
_cell.length_a   1.000
_cell.length_b   1.000
_cell.length_c   1.000
_cell.angle_alpha   90.00
_cell.angle_beta   90.00
_cell.angle_gamma   90.00
#
_symmetry.space_group_name_H-M   'P 1'
#
loop_
_entity.id
_entity.type
_entity.pdbx_description
1 polymer ?
#
loop_
_entity_poly.entity_id
_entity_poly.type
_entity_poly.pdbx_seq_one_letter_code
_entity_poly.pdbx_strand_id
1 'polypeptide(L)'
;SALMVIPVATAQQVTRGFRGTLLLAMLLGTLASLGGVTISAFVTVAPGATIVLLALAGFVAAYPVGMWLRRRERLRLPFEVSADGYPLDADHTAVPEEHHHEHGPTCGHHAVPHADHIDYVHDGHRHAPHGSHYDEH
;
A
#
# COMPACT_ATOMS: atom_id res chain seq x y z
N SER A 1 0.71 -20.93 30.12
CA SER A 1 1.80 -20.57 29.19
C SER A 1 1.41 -19.51 28.15
N ALA A 2 0.49 -18.58 28.46
CA ALA A 2 0.03 -17.54 27.52
C ALA A 2 0.81 -16.21 27.63
N LEU A 3 1.39 -15.95 28.80
CA LEU A 3 2.06 -14.68 29.15
C LEU A 3 3.31 -14.38 28.29
N MET A 4 3.92 -15.40 27.69
CA MET A 4 5.14 -15.25 26.88
C MET A 4 4.86 -15.01 25.39
N VAL A 5 3.71 -15.47 24.90
CA VAL A 5 3.35 -15.37 23.48
C VAL A 5 2.56 -14.09 23.21
N ILE A 6 1.72 -13.66 24.17
CA ILE A 6 0.82 -12.52 23.99
C ILE A 6 1.59 -11.22 23.69
N PRO A 7 2.61 -10.78 24.47
CA PRO A 7 3.26 -9.50 24.20
C PRO A 7 3.98 -9.43 22.85
N VAL A 8 4.54 -10.55 22.39
CA VAL A 8 5.20 -10.65 21.09
C VAL A 8 4.18 -10.58 19.96
N ALA A 9 3.06 -11.29 20.08
CA ALA A 9 1.94 -11.17 19.14
C ALA A 9 1.33 -9.75 19.15
N THR A 10 1.18 -9.12 20.32
CA THR A 10 0.70 -7.74 20.47
C THR A 10 1.66 -6.73 19.82
N ALA A 11 2.98 -6.89 19.99
CA ALA A 11 3.98 -6.04 19.34
C ALA A 11 4.05 -6.25 17.81
N GLN A 12 3.81 -7.48 17.35
CA GLN A 12 3.75 -7.81 15.92
C GLN A 12 2.48 -7.27 15.23
N GLN A 13 1.37 -7.09 15.96
CA GLN A 13 0.16 -6.45 15.45
C GLN A 13 0.32 -4.93 15.24
N VAL A 14 1.05 -4.25 16.13
CA VAL A 14 1.24 -2.78 16.07
C VAL A 14 2.24 -2.35 14.98
N THR A 15 3.16 -3.23 14.57
CA THR A 15 4.39 -2.81 13.85
C THR A 15 4.42 -3.11 12.35
N ARG A 16 3.33 -3.55 11.71
CA ARG A 16 3.36 -3.89 10.27
C ARG A 16 3.75 -2.70 9.36
N GLY A 17 3.67 -1.46 9.84
CA GLY A 17 4.18 -0.26 9.15
C GLY A 17 5.04 0.71 9.97
N PHE A 18 5.26 0.47 11.27
CA PHE A 18 5.92 1.43 12.18
C PHE A 18 7.43 1.60 11.91
N ARG A 19 8.12 0.51 11.55
CA ARG A 19 9.57 0.56 11.32
C ARG A 19 9.93 1.38 10.07
N GLY A 20 9.13 1.27 9.02
CA GLY A 20 9.37 2.00 7.77
C GLY A 20 9.22 3.51 7.94
N THR A 21 8.18 3.95 8.65
CA THR A 21 7.97 5.37 8.96
C THR A 21 9.04 5.90 9.92
N LEU A 22 9.41 5.12 10.93
CA LEU A 22 10.46 5.49 11.88
C LEU A 22 11.82 5.66 11.18
N LEU A 23 12.22 4.72 10.33
CA LEU A 23 13.47 4.80 9.57
C LEU A 23 13.47 5.99 8.60
N LEU A 24 12.35 6.22 7.90
CA LEU A 24 12.22 7.36 7.00
C LEU A 24 12.31 8.69 7.76
N ALA A 25 11.66 8.80 8.92
CA ALA A 25 11.73 10.00 9.76
C ALA A 25 13.14 10.27 10.28
N MET A 26 13.83 9.23 10.77
CA MET A 26 15.22 9.33 11.21
C MET A 26 16.15 9.77 10.09
N LEU A 27 15.99 9.19 8.89
CA LEU A 27 16.80 9.51 7.72
C LEU A 27 16.58 10.95 7.24
N LEU A 28 15.32 11.37 7.09
CA LEU A 28 14.99 12.74 6.70
C LEU A 28 15.49 13.76 7.73
N GLY A 29 15.34 13.48 9.03
CA GLY A 29 15.79 14.34 10.11
C GLY A 29 17.32 14.46 10.18
N THR A 30 18.05 13.36 9.99
CA THR A 30 19.53 13.37 9.95
C THR A 30 20.05 14.11 8.73
N LEU A 31 19.46 13.90 7.55
CA LEU A 31 19.80 14.63 6.33
C LEU A 31 19.55 16.14 6.47
N ALA A 32 18.40 16.54 7.03
CA ALA A 32 18.09 17.95 7.24
C ALA A 32 19.02 18.61 8.27
N SER A 33 19.37 17.89 9.35
CA SER A 33 20.28 18.38 10.38
C SER A 33 21.71 18.53 9.85
N LEU A 34 22.24 17.50 9.19
CA LEU A 34 23.58 17.52 8.61
C LEU A 34 23.68 18.56 7.50
N GLY A 35 22.69 18.61 6.61
CA GLY A 35 22.62 19.60 5.54
C GLY A 35 22.55 21.03 6.08
N GLY A 36 21.71 21.30 7.08
CA GLY A 36 21.55 22.64 7.65
C GLY A 36 22.84 23.13 8.33
N VAL A 37 23.48 22.28 9.15
CA VAL A 37 24.77 22.63 9.78
C VAL A 37 25.85 22.87 8.72
N THR A 38 25.90 22.03 7.68
CA THR A 38 26.89 22.18 6.61
C THR A 38 26.69 23.47 5.83
N ILE A 39 25.45 23.82 5.46
CA ILE A 39 25.15 25.08 4.74
C ILE A 39 25.46 26.30 5.61
N SER A 40 25.08 26.26 6.89
CA SER A 40 25.33 27.34 7.84
C SER A 40 26.83 27.56 8.11
N ALA A 41 27.68 26.56 7.86
CA ALA A 41 29.13 26.72 7.94
C ALA A 41 29.70 27.61 6.81
N PHE A 42 29.01 27.71 5.67
CA PHE A 42 29.46 28.49 4.51
C PHE A 42 28.65 29.78 4.29
N VAL A 43 27.44 29.86 4.83
CA VAL A 43 26.56 31.03 4.71
C VAL A 43 26.25 31.55 6.11
N THR A 44 26.37 32.87 6.33
CA THR A 44 26.13 33.54 7.61
C THR A 44 24.63 33.59 7.96
N VAL A 45 24.01 32.42 8.16
CA VAL A 45 22.61 32.23 8.56
C VAL A 45 22.58 31.35 9.79
N ALA A 46 21.63 31.57 10.70
CA ALA A 46 21.47 30.77 11.91
C ALA A 46 21.28 29.27 11.55
N PRO A 47 22.02 28.34 12.18
CA PRO A 47 21.93 26.91 11.86
C PRO A 47 20.52 26.36 12.01
N GLY A 48 19.82 26.76 13.08
CA GLY A 48 18.44 26.35 13.32
C GLY A 48 17.48 26.74 12.19
N ALA A 49 17.64 27.94 11.62
CA ALA A 49 16.80 28.40 10.51
C ALA A 49 17.03 27.53 9.26
N THR A 50 18.28 27.22 8.92
CA THR A 50 18.61 26.39 7.75
C THR A 50 18.11 24.95 7.88
N ILE A 51 18.19 24.35 9.07
CA ILE A 51 17.68 22.99 9.33
C ILE A 51 16.16 22.93 9.12
N VAL A 52 15.42 23.91 9.69
CA VAL A 52 13.95 23.96 9.56
C VAL A 52 13.53 24.16 8.10
N LEU A 53 14.22 25.04 7.37
CA LEU A 53 13.92 25.29 5.96
C LEU A 53 14.17 24.06 5.09
N LEU A 54 15.26 23.33 5.31
CA LEU A 54 15.55 22.09 4.58
C LEU A 54 14.55 20.98 4.94
N ALA A 55 14.20 20.83 6.22
CA ALA A 55 13.19 19.86 6.65
C ALA A 55 11.82 20.15 6.02
N LEU A 56 11.42 21.42 5.98
CA LEU A 56 10.16 21.85 5.35
C LEU A 56 10.19 21.62 3.83
N ALA A 57 11.28 21.98 3.15
CA ALA A 57 11.44 21.71 1.72
C ALA A 57 11.36 20.20 1.42
N GLY A 58 12.03 19.37 2.23
CA GLY A 58 11.96 17.92 2.15
C GLY A 58 10.54 17.37 2.38
N PHE A 59 9.80 17.93 3.34
CA PHE A 59 8.41 17.55 3.61
C PHE A 59 7.48 17.85 2.41
N VAL A 60 7.62 19.04 1.82
CA VAL A 60 6.87 19.41 0.60
C VAL A 60 7.23 18.50 -0.57
N ALA A 61 8.53 18.20 -0.76
CA ALA A 61 8.99 17.27 -1.79
C ALA A 61 8.53 15.82 -1.55
N ALA A 62 8.30 15.42 -0.30
CA ALA A 62 7.77 14.10 0.03
C ALA A 62 6.27 13.95 -0.27
N TYR A 63 5.51 15.06 -0.41
CA TYR A 63 4.08 15.03 -0.75
C TYR A 63 3.76 14.26 -2.05
N PRO A 64 4.42 14.50 -3.20
CA PRO A 64 4.21 13.71 -4.42
C PRO A 64 4.63 12.25 -4.27
N VAL A 65 5.68 11.96 -3.52
CA VAL A 65 6.13 10.58 -3.22
C VAL A 65 5.06 9.86 -2.40
N GLY A 66 4.52 10.50 -1.37
CA GLY A 66 3.42 9.96 -0.57
C GLY A 66 2.13 9.80 -1.38
N MET A 67 1.79 10.73 -2.29
CA MET A 67 0.65 10.56 -3.21
C MET A 67 0.84 9.39 -4.16
N TRP A 68 2.05 9.21 -4.70
CA TRP A 68 2.36 8.14 -5.64
C TRP A 68 2.42 6.77 -4.98
N LEU A 69 3.01 6.67 -3.78
CA LEU A 69 3.00 5.44 -2.97
C LEU A 69 1.57 5.06 -2.57
N ARG A 70 0.75 6.03 -2.13
CA ARG A 70 -0.68 5.80 -1.82
C ARG A 70 -1.49 5.43 -3.07
N ARG A 71 -1.18 6.00 -4.23
CA ARG A 71 -1.81 5.63 -5.50
C ARG A 71 -1.46 4.18 -5.88
N ARG A 72 -0.21 3.75 -5.65
CA ARG A 72 0.22 2.35 -5.86
C ARG A 72 -0.40 1.37 -4.88
N GLU A 73 -0.62 1.79 -3.64
CA GLU A 73 -1.33 0.98 -2.63
C GLU A 73 -2.83 0.90 -2.92
N ARG A 74 -3.47 1.98 -3.38
CA ARG A 74 -4.87 1.96 -3.84
C ARG A 74 -5.10 1.03 -5.03
N LEU A 75 -4.09 0.82 -5.87
CA LEU A 75 -4.13 -0.17 -6.95
C LEU A 75 -3.93 -1.62 -6.46
N ARG A 76 -3.63 -1.83 -5.18
CA ARG A 76 -3.34 -3.14 -4.56
C ARG A 76 -4.35 -3.54 -3.47
N LEU A 77 -5.27 -2.66 -3.08
CA LEU A 77 -6.31 -2.96 -2.11
C LEU A 77 -7.56 -3.47 -2.87
N PRO A 78 -7.95 -4.75 -2.72
CA PRO A 78 -9.00 -5.31 -3.57
C PRO A 78 -10.42 -4.83 -3.27
N PHE A 79 -10.75 -4.32 -2.07
CA PHE A 79 -12.05 -3.68 -1.79
C PHE A 79 -12.08 -3.05 -0.38
N GLU A 80 -13.05 -2.15 -0.15
CA GLU A 80 -13.37 -1.57 1.16
C GLU A 80 -14.01 -2.64 2.06
N VAL A 81 -13.34 -2.97 3.16
CA VAL A 81 -13.92 -3.78 4.23
C VAL A 81 -14.79 -2.85 5.08
N SER A 82 -16.04 -3.23 5.33
CA SER A 82 -16.90 -2.51 6.29
C SER A 82 -16.18 -2.37 7.64
N ALA A 83 -16.53 -1.37 8.44
CA ALA A 83 -15.90 -1.17 9.76
C ALA A 83 -15.95 -2.41 10.67
N ASP A 84 -16.85 -3.36 10.35
CA ASP A 84 -17.13 -4.58 11.09
C ASP A 84 -16.40 -5.82 10.55
N GLY A 85 -15.52 -5.67 9.55
CA GLY A 85 -14.63 -6.75 9.10
C GLY A 85 -15.27 -7.78 8.17
N TYR A 86 -16.54 -7.60 7.77
CA TYR A 86 -17.19 -8.41 6.76
C TYR A 86 -17.07 -7.75 5.38
N PRO A 87 -16.85 -8.53 4.30
CA PRO A 87 -17.14 -8.05 2.95
C PRO A 87 -18.56 -7.47 2.96
N LEU A 88 -18.74 -6.25 2.45
CA LEU A 88 -20.10 -5.82 2.14
C LEU A 88 -20.60 -6.84 1.14
N ASP A 89 -21.63 -7.61 1.50
CA ASP A 89 -22.25 -8.57 0.62
C ASP A 89 -22.63 -7.80 -0.65
N ALA A 90 -21.79 -7.94 -1.67
CA ALA A 90 -22.17 -7.59 -3.01
C ALA A 90 -23.35 -8.51 -3.27
N ASP A 91 -24.53 -7.90 -3.40
CA ASP A 91 -25.70 -8.57 -3.92
C ASP A 91 -25.26 -9.26 -5.22
N HIS A 92 -24.96 -10.57 -5.15
CA HIS A 92 -24.47 -11.39 -6.24
C HIS A 92 -25.64 -11.64 -7.19
N THR A 93 -26.12 -10.56 -7.81
CA THR A 93 -26.90 -10.64 -9.02
C THR A 93 -25.88 -10.93 -10.12
N ALA A 94 -25.65 -12.22 -10.36
CA ALA A 94 -24.94 -12.68 -11.55
C ALA A 94 -25.67 -12.09 -12.76
N VAL A 95 -25.14 -10.99 -13.31
CA VAL A 95 -25.57 -10.45 -14.59
C VAL A 95 -24.81 -11.29 -15.60
N PRO A 96 -25.46 -12.19 -16.36
CA PRO A 96 -24.74 -12.99 -17.32
C PRO A 96 -24.34 -12.08 -18.48
N GLU A 97 -23.13 -11.53 -18.42
CA GLU A 97 -22.53 -10.89 -19.58
C GLU A 97 -21.87 -11.97 -20.45
N GLU A 98 -22.49 -12.27 -21.60
CA GLU A 98 -21.97 -13.21 -22.58
C GLU A 98 -20.67 -12.68 -23.21
N HIS A 99 -19.52 -13.05 -22.64
CA HIS A 99 -18.22 -12.83 -23.27
C HIS A 99 -17.62 -14.15 -23.78
N HIS A 100 -17.43 -14.21 -25.10
CA HIS A 100 -17.14 -15.42 -25.87
C HIS A 100 -15.65 -15.77 -25.89
N HIS A 101 -15.01 -15.96 -24.75
CA HIS A 101 -13.66 -16.55 -24.69
C HIS A 101 -13.35 -17.19 -23.34
N GLU A 102 -12.51 -18.23 -23.36
CA GLU A 102 -11.99 -18.83 -22.13
C GLU A 102 -10.86 -17.98 -21.55
N HIS A 103 -10.90 -17.77 -20.23
CA HIS A 103 -9.82 -17.09 -19.54
C HIS A 103 -8.59 -17.99 -19.45
N GLY A 104 -7.54 -17.58 -20.16
CA GLY A 104 -6.25 -18.24 -20.17
C GLY A 104 -5.11 -17.23 -20.28
N PRO A 105 -3.85 -17.68 -20.35
CA PRO A 105 -2.67 -16.81 -20.44
C PRO A 105 -2.70 -15.84 -21.63
N THR A 106 -3.56 -16.13 -22.62
CA THR A 106 -3.72 -15.37 -23.87
C THR A 106 -4.97 -14.49 -23.89
N CYS A 107 -5.79 -14.43 -22.83
CA CYS A 107 -7.03 -13.64 -22.84
C CYS A 107 -6.81 -12.12 -22.74
N GLY A 108 -5.58 -11.66 -22.45
CA GLY A 108 -5.24 -10.25 -22.34
C GLY A 108 -5.65 -9.60 -21.01
N HIS A 109 -6.40 -10.31 -20.15
CA HIS A 109 -6.76 -9.85 -18.82
C HIS A 109 -5.63 -10.04 -17.80
N HIS A 110 -5.59 -9.15 -16.81
CA HIS A 110 -4.54 -9.17 -15.79
C HIS A 110 -4.72 -10.38 -14.87
N ALA A 111 -3.81 -11.33 -14.97
CA ALA A 111 -3.78 -12.54 -14.15
C ALA A 111 -3.24 -12.25 -12.74
N VAL A 112 -4.00 -12.61 -11.72
CA VAL A 112 -3.62 -12.52 -10.31
C VAL A 112 -3.45 -13.93 -9.75
N PRO A 113 -2.22 -14.38 -9.45
CA PRO A 113 -2.00 -15.71 -8.90
C PRO A 113 -2.42 -15.75 -7.42
N HIS A 114 -3.32 -16.66 -7.09
CA HIS A 114 -3.65 -17.09 -5.74
C HIS A 114 -2.88 -18.38 -5.41
N ALA A 115 -2.94 -18.80 -4.14
CA ALA A 115 -2.20 -19.98 -3.68
C ALA A 115 -2.61 -21.28 -4.39
N ASP A 116 -3.86 -21.37 -4.85
CA ASP A 116 -4.48 -22.57 -5.43
C ASP A 116 -5.15 -22.34 -6.81
N HIS A 117 -5.32 -21.09 -7.25
CA HIS A 117 -5.92 -20.76 -8.55
C HIS A 117 -5.38 -19.44 -9.11
N ILE A 118 -5.79 -19.09 -10.33
CA ILE A 118 -5.44 -17.80 -10.97
C ILE A 118 -6.76 -17.10 -11.29
N ASP A 119 -6.91 -15.88 -10.78
CA ASP A 119 -8.03 -15.00 -11.09
C ASP A 119 -7.68 -14.10 -12.28
N TYR A 120 -8.62 -13.92 -13.20
CA TYR A 120 -8.51 -12.91 -14.26
C TYR A 120 -9.44 -11.75 -13.93
N VAL A 121 -8.90 -10.53 -13.94
CA VAL A 121 -9.67 -9.31 -13.62
C VAL A 121 -10.33 -8.78 -14.90
N HIS A 122 -11.65 -8.60 -14.84
CA HIS A 122 -12.48 -8.09 -15.93
C HIS A 122 -13.50 -7.07 -15.41
N ASP A 123 -13.57 -5.86 -15.99
CA ASP A 123 -14.56 -4.81 -15.64
C ASP A 123 -14.77 -4.51 -14.14
N GLY A 124 -13.77 -4.80 -13.31
CA GLY A 124 -13.83 -4.60 -11.85
C GLY A 124 -14.21 -5.85 -11.05
N HIS A 125 -14.56 -6.95 -11.70
CA HIS A 125 -14.85 -8.25 -11.12
C HIS A 125 -13.71 -9.25 -11.36
N ARG A 126 -13.53 -10.20 -10.45
CA ARG A 126 -12.57 -11.30 -10.63
C ARG A 126 -13.30 -12.56 -11.02
N HIS A 127 -12.82 -13.20 -12.08
CA HIS A 127 -13.38 -14.46 -12.54
C HIS A 127 -12.38 -15.57 -12.21
N ALA A 128 -12.77 -16.46 -11.30
CA ALA A 128 -12.03 -17.67 -10.97
C ALA A 128 -12.56 -18.83 -11.84
N PRO A 129 -11.72 -19.47 -12.68
CA PRO A 129 -12.18 -20.59 -13.50
C PRO A 129 -12.40 -21.84 -12.63
N HIS A 130 -13.66 -22.25 -12.49
CA HIS A 130 -14.07 -23.47 -11.79
C HIS A 130 -14.68 -24.48 -12.78
N GLY A 131 -13.82 -25.28 -13.42
CA GLY A 131 -14.27 -26.31 -14.34
C GLY A 131 -14.92 -25.74 -15.61
N SER A 132 -16.25 -25.75 -15.69
CA SER A 132 -17.03 -25.23 -16.84
C SER A 132 -17.73 -23.90 -16.57
N HIS A 133 -17.53 -23.31 -15.39
CA HIS A 133 -18.09 -22.00 -15.02
C HIS A 133 -17.00 -21.10 -14.44
N TYR A 134 -17.34 -19.82 -14.31
CA TYR A 134 -16.52 -18.79 -13.69
C TYR A 134 -17.24 -18.30 -12.43
N ASP A 135 -16.54 -18.28 -11.30
CA ASP A 135 -17.02 -17.64 -10.09
C ASP A 135 -16.62 -16.16 -10.13
N GLU A 136 -17.61 -15.27 -10.02
CA GLU A 136 -17.40 -13.83 -9.98
C GLU A 136 -17.25 -13.35 -8.53
N HIS A 137 -16.16 -12.63 -8.23
CA HIS A 137 -15.85 -12.04 -6.91
C HIS A 137 -15.62 -10.54 -6.98
#